data_AF-A0A925RVA2-F1
#
_entry.id   AF-A0A925RVA2-F1
#
_cell.length_a   1.000
_cell.length_b   1.000
_cell.length_c   1.000
_cell.angle_alpha   90.00
_cell.angle_beta   90.00
_cell.angle_gamma   90.00
#
_symmetry.space_group_name_H-M   'P 1'
#
loop_
_entity.id
_entity.type
_entity.pdbx_description
1 polymer ?
#
loop_
_entity_poly.entity_id
_entity_poly.type
_entity_poly.pdbx_seq_one_letter_code
_entity_poly.pdbx_strand_id
1 'polypeptide(L)'
;MKAITAKTLLTALVLTSALGSLNVQAAPSYLSPNPPPNSIEDRFRLEVDLLRGSYDTQLRFDPTIQTPGTTLSAEDDLGLDDSQLVLQLELTLLPGKHHLVRLHGLSMRRDGFKVLNRTVVFDTSTYNAGERV
;
A
#
# COMPACT_ATOMS: atom_id res chain seq x y z
N MET A 1 -23.50 64.02 44.85
CA MET A 1 -24.26 64.06 46.12
C MET A 1 -25.23 62.88 46.08
N LYS A 2 -25.30 61.86 46.94
CA LYS A 2 -24.75 61.42 48.23
C LYS A 2 -24.74 59.86 48.11
N ALA A 3 -23.66 59.11 48.35
CA ALA A 3 -23.15 58.59 49.64
C ALA A 3 -24.22 57.92 50.53
N ILE A 4 -23.81 56.83 51.25
CA ILE A 4 -24.46 56.07 52.36
C ILE A 4 -24.81 54.62 51.88
N THR A 5 -24.22 53.50 52.35
CA THR A 5 -23.56 53.15 53.63
C THR A 5 -22.70 51.89 53.51
N ALA A 6 -21.53 51.90 54.15
CA ALA A 6 -20.68 50.73 54.42
C ALA A 6 -21.00 50.11 55.80
N LYS A 7 -20.91 48.79 55.93
CA LYS A 7 -20.84 48.06 57.22
C LYS A 7 -20.03 46.76 56.98
N THR A 8 -18.70 46.74 57.11
CA THR A 8 -17.86 46.60 58.32
C THR A 8 -17.73 45.15 58.83
N LEU A 9 -16.50 44.60 58.67
CA LEU A 9 -15.80 43.59 59.51
C LEU A 9 -16.29 42.11 59.49
N LEU A 10 -15.49 41.04 59.66
CA LEU A 10 -14.06 40.77 59.94
C LEU A 10 -13.86 39.23 59.89
N THR A 11 -12.63 38.74 59.65
CA THR A 11 -12.06 37.43 60.09
C THR A 11 -12.60 36.12 59.46
N ALA A 12 -11.82 35.06 59.18
CA ALA A 12 -10.46 34.71 59.57
C ALA A 12 -9.78 33.78 58.55
N LEU A 13 -8.47 33.96 58.43
CA LEU A 13 -7.45 33.11 57.84
C LEU A 13 -7.31 31.78 58.61
N VAL A 14 -7.33 30.65 57.92
CA VAL A 14 -6.56 29.46 58.33
C VAL A 14 -5.91 28.85 57.08
N LEU A 15 -4.60 29.06 56.98
CA LEU A 15 -3.70 28.40 56.05
C LEU A 15 -3.13 27.19 56.78
N THR A 16 -3.49 25.97 56.38
CA THR A 16 -2.80 24.76 56.83
C THR A 16 -2.41 23.92 55.62
N SER A 17 -1.12 24.00 55.29
CA SER A 17 -0.45 23.12 54.35
C SER A 17 -0.27 21.73 54.96
N ALA A 18 -0.92 20.71 54.40
CA ALA A 18 -0.55 19.32 54.58
C ALA A 18 -0.39 18.69 53.19
N LEU A 19 0.87 18.51 52.80
CA LEU A 19 1.30 17.67 51.69
C LEU A 19 0.87 16.24 51.98
N GLY A 20 -0.26 15.83 51.44
CA GLY A 20 -0.67 14.43 51.36
C GLY A 20 -0.75 14.05 49.91
N SER A 21 0.20 13.24 49.45
CA SER A 21 0.19 12.62 48.11
C SER A 21 -1.14 11.91 47.91
N LEU A 22 -2.04 12.50 47.12
CA LEU A 22 -3.23 11.82 46.66
C LEU A 22 -2.75 10.75 45.67
N ASN A 23 -2.62 9.52 46.17
CA ASN A 23 -2.55 8.34 45.33
C ASN A 23 -3.76 8.39 44.39
N VAL A 24 -3.51 8.62 43.10
CA VAL A 24 -4.52 8.41 42.06
C VAL A 24 -4.75 6.91 42.02
N GLN A 25 -5.71 6.45 42.83
CA GLN A 25 -6.23 5.09 42.75
C GLN A 25 -6.70 4.90 41.31
N ALA A 26 -6.04 4.01 40.56
CA ALA A 26 -6.47 3.64 39.23
C ALA A 26 -7.94 3.23 39.30
N ALA A 27 -8.80 3.99 38.61
CA ALA A 27 -10.22 3.66 38.54
C ALA A 27 -10.36 2.24 37.98
N PRO A 28 -11.25 1.41 38.55
CA PRO A 28 -11.39 0.05 38.09
C PRO A 28 -11.90 0.06 36.63
N SER A 29 -11.32 -0.83 35.82
CA SER A 29 -11.39 -0.84 34.35
C SER A 29 -12.80 -0.97 33.74
N TYR A 30 -13.84 -1.14 34.56
CA TYR A 30 -15.24 -1.19 34.14
C TYR A 30 -15.90 0.19 34.02
N LEU A 31 -15.28 1.27 34.53
CA LEU A 31 -15.81 2.63 34.50
C LEU A 31 -15.39 3.45 33.28
N SER A 32 -14.46 2.95 32.46
CA SER A 32 -14.28 3.47 31.11
C SER A 32 -15.31 2.78 30.22
N PRO A 33 -16.31 3.49 29.66
CA PRO A 33 -17.01 2.97 28.51
C PRO A 33 -15.92 2.62 27.49
N ASN A 34 -15.93 1.39 26.96
CA ASN A 34 -15.15 1.15 25.75
C ASN A 34 -15.50 2.29 24.80
N PRO A 35 -14.51 3.07 24.32
CA PRO A 35 -14.79 4.18 23.43
C PRO A 35 -15.73 3.65 22.35
N PRO A 36 -16.83 4.36 22.05
CA PRO A 36 -17.78 3.90 21.05
C PRO A 36 -16.98 3.53 19.81
N PRO A 37 -17.18 2.32 19.22
CA PRO A 37 -16.38 1.87 18.11
C PRO A 37 -16.42 2.98 17.06
N ASN A 38 -15.27 3.60 16.82
CA ASN A 38 -15.20 4.73 15.92
C ASN A 38 -15.77 4.27 14.58
N SER A 39 -16.64 5.07 13.98
CA SER A 39 -17.40 4.73 12.76
C SER A 39 -16.53 4.53 11.50
N ILE A 40 -15.21 4.36 11.67
CA ILE A 40 -14.17 4.11 10.65
C ILE A 40 -13.12 3.13 11.23
N GLU A 41 -13.54 2.08 11.92
CA GLU A 41 -12.71 0.86 11.94
C GLU A 41 -12.75 0.33 10.49
N ASP A 42 -11.73 0.65 9.69
CA ASP A 42 -11.56 0.34 8.26
C ASP A 42 -11.51 -1.20 8.06
N ARG A 43 -12.62 -1.91 8.34
CA ARG A 43 -12.74 -3.38 8.23
C ARG A 43 -12.54 -3.87 6.81
N PHE A 44 -12.67 -2.95 5.87
CA PHE A 44 -12.58 -3.15 4.45
C PHE A 44 -12.03 -1.88 3.81
N ARG A 45 -10.94 -2.01 3.07
CA ARG A 45 -10.36 -0.97 2.23
C ARG A 45 -10.12 -1.57 0.85
N LEU A 46 -10.57 -0.86 -0.17
CA LEU A 46 -10.24 -1.13 -1.57
C LEU A 46 -9.43 0.04 -2.10
N GLU A 47 -8.24 -0.27 -2.62
CA GLU A 47 -7.35 0.67 -3.29
C GLU A 47 -7.21 0.27 -4.75
N VAL A 48 -7.25 1.27 -5.63
CA VAL A 48 -7.20 1.10 -7.08
C VAL A 48 -6.17 2.09 -7.61
N ASP A 49 -5.08 1.55 -8.14
CA ASP A 49 -3.99 2.35 -8.69
C ASP A 49 -3.85 2.14 -10.18
N LEU A 50 -3.63 3.25 -10.90
CA LEU A 50 -3.27 3.26 -12.30
C LEU A 50 -1.82 3.70 -12.42
N LEU A 51 -0.97 2.75 -12.80
CA LEU A 51 0.48 2.95 -12.85
C LEU A 51 0.94 2.88 -14.31
N ARG A 52 1.94 3.68 -14.69
CA ARG A 52 2.64 3.49 -15.96
C ARG A 52 3.89 2.64 -15.70
N GLY A 53 3.90 1.41 -16.19
CA GLY A 53 5.04 0.51 -16.08
C GLY A 53 5.84 0.47 -17.37
N SER A 54 7.16 0.35 -17.26
CA SER A 54 8.08 0.04 -18.36
C SER A 54 8.61 -1.39 -18.23
N TYR A 55 8.92 -2.03 -19.35
CA TYR A 55 9.35 -3.42 -19.41
C TYR A 55 10.64 -3.57 -20.20
N ASP A 56 11.48 -4.48 -19.74
CA ASP A 56 12.65 -4.99 -20.45
C ASP A 56 12.63 -6.51 -20.24
N THR A 57 12.34 -7.25 -21.30
CA THR A 57 12.16 -8.70 -21.24
C THR A 57 13.18 -9.36 -22.16
N GLN A 58 14.14 -10.07 -21.56
CA GLN A 58 15.11 -10.86 -22.30
C GLN A 58 14.81 -12.35 -22.16
N LEU A 59 14.73 -13.05 -23.29
CA LEU A 59 14.44 -14.47 -23.37
C LEU A 59 15.54 -15.17 -24.15
N ARG A 60 15.93 -16.37 -23.72
CA ARG A 60 16.82 -17.25 -24.48
C ARG A 60 16.34 -18.68 -24.36
N PHE A 61 16.15 -19.33 -25.51
CA PHE A 61 15.75 -20.72 -25.58
C PHE A 61 16.87 -21.50 -26.25
N ASP A 62 17.56 -22.31 -25.45
CA ASP A 62 18.71 -23.10 -25.89
C ASP A 62 18.21 -24.43 -26.49
N PRO A 63 18.41 -24.70 -27.80
CA PRO A 63 17.96 -25.94 -28.44
C PRO A 63 18.59 -27.19 -27.81
N THR A 64 19.83 -27.07 -27.36
CA THR A 64 20.58 -28.11 -26.65
C THR A 64 21.46 -27.46 -25.59
N ILE A 65 21.94 -28.25 -24.62
CA ILE A 65 22.87 -27.77 -23.57
C ILE A 65 24.19 -27.27 -24.16
N GLN A 66 24.58 -27.75 -25.35
CA GLN A 66 25.88 -27.48 -25.98
C GLN A 66 25.81 -26.36 -27.03
N THR A 67 24.62 -26.04 -27.53
CA THR A 67 24.40 -25.00 -28.52
C THR A 67 23.53 -23.91 -27.92
N PRO A 68 24.12 -22.77 -27.50
CA PRO A 68 23.33 -21.67 -26.99
C PRO A 68 22.41 -21.12 -28.09
N GLY A 69 21.16 -20.86 -27.72
CA GLY A 69 20.17 -20.23 -28.58
C GLY A 69 20.39 -18.74 -28.73
N THR A 70 19.47 -18.06 -29.41
CA THR A 70 19.54 -16.60 -29.59
C THR A 70 18.93 -15.89 -28.39
N THR A 71 19.64 -14.92 -27.80
CA THR A 71 19.04 -13.99 -26.83
C THR A 71 18.14 -13.02 -27.56
N LEU A 72 16.87 -12.98 -27.17
CA LEU A 72 15.80 -12.19 -27.76
C LEU A 72 15.29 -11.15 -26.77
N SER A 73 15.08 -9.94 -27.27
CA SER A 73 14.34 -8.88 -26.58
C SER A 73 12.88 -9.01 -26.99
N ALA A 74 11.98 -9.16 -26.02
CA ALA A 74 10.56 -9.30 -26.36
C ALA A 74 10.00 -7.98 -26.93
N GLU A 75 10.53 -6.85 -26.49
CA GLU A 75 10.18 -5.52 -26.95
C GLU A 75 10.80 -5.24 -28.35
N ASP A 76 12.09 -5.53 -28.54
CA ASP A 76 12.77 -5.20 -29.80
C ASP A 76 12.64 -6.26 -30.90
N ASP A 77 12.58 -7.54 -30.57
CA ASP A 77 12.50 -8.62 -31.56
C ASP A 77 11.04 -9.07 -31.78
N LEU A 78 10.22 -9.15 -30.72
CA LEU A 78 8.82 -9.58 -30.81
C LEU A 78 7.81 -8.42 -30.91
N GLY A 79 8.28 -7.18 -30.71
CA GLY A 79 7.44 -5.99 -30.81
C GLY A 79 6.40 -5.88 -29.71
N LEU A 80 6.64 -6.45 -28.53
CA LEU A 80 5.82 -6.16 -27.36
C LEU A 80 5.96 -4.68 -26.98
N ASP A 81 4.88 -4.10 -26.47
CA ASP A 81 4.91 -2.74 -25.95
C ASP A 81 5.95 -2.59 -24.82
N ASP A 82 6.77 -1.54 -24.93
CA ASP A 82 7.82 -1.15 -23.98
C ASP A 82 7.26 -0.57 -22.67
N SER A 83 6.04 -0.08 -22.73
CA SER A 83 5.34 0.56 -21.62
C SER A 83 3.84 0.43 -21.77
N GLN A 84 3.15 0.26 -20.64
CA GLN A 84 1.69 0.20 -20.60
C GLN A 84 1.16 0.76 -19.29
N LEU A 85 -0.11 1.17 -19.33
CA LEU A 85 -0.87 1.44 -18.12
C LEU A 85 -1.27 0.13 -17.47
N VAL A 86 -0.98 0.01 -16.19
CA VAL A 86 -1.21 -1.17 -15.36
C VAL A 86 -2.24 -0.83 -14.31
N LEU A 87 -3.22 -1.72 -14.16
CA LEU A 87 -4.20 -1.64 -13.10
C LEU A 87 -3.75 -2.52 -11.93
N GLN A 88 -3.62 -1.90 -10.76
CA GLN A 88 -3.36 -2.58 -9.51
C GLN A 88 -4.55 -2.43 -8.58
N LEU A 89 -4.94 -3.52 -7.94
CA LEU A 89 -6.02 -3.59 -6.97
C LEU A 89 -5.47 -4.12 -5.65
N GLU A 90 -5.74 -3.42 -4.56
CA GLU A 90 -5.45 -3.91 -3.21
C GLU A 90 -6.74 -3.93 -2.39
N LEU A 91 -7.04 -5.10 -1.82
CA LEU A 91 -8.14 -5.30 -0.91
C LEU A 91 -7.58 -5.62 0.47
N THR A 92 -7.73 -4.71 1.42
CA THR A 92 -7.38 -4.91 2.82
C THR A 92 -8.65 -5.16 3.64
N LEU A 93 -8.68 -6.27 4.37
CA LEU A 93 -9.73 -6.65 5.29
C LEU A 93 -9.16 -6.72 6.70
N LEU A 94 -9.91 -6.23 7.69
CA LEU A 94 -9.56 -6.36 9.10
C LEU A 94 -10.64 -7.20 9.82
N PRO A 95 -10.64 -8.53 9.65
CA PRO A 95 -11.60 -9.43 10.30
C PRO A 95 -11.25 -9.60 11.78
N GLY A 96 -11.53 -8.57 12.59
CA GLY A 96 -11.35 -8.58 14.04
C GLY A 96 -10.21 -7.68 14.53
N LYS A 97 -9.94 -7.72 15.84
CA LYS A 97 -9.01 -6.79 16.51
C LYS A 97 -7.52 -7.04 16.23
N HIS A 98 -7.16 -8.24 15.76
CA HIS A 98 -5.76 -8.67 15.62
C HIS A 98 -5.44 -9.31 14.26
N HIS A 99 -6.37 -9.29 13.31
CA HIS A 99 -6.18 -9.93 12.01
C HIS A 99 -6.28 -8.89 10.89
N LEU A 100 -5.26 -8.86 10.05
CA LEU A 100 -5.21 -8.09 8.82
C LEU A 100 -5.00 -9.07 7.67
N VAL A 101 -5.91 -9.06 6.71
CA VAL A 101 -5.81 -9.83 5.47
C VAL A 101 -5.69 -8.82 4.35
N ARG A 102 -4.63 -8.91 3.56
CA ARG A 102 -4.42 -8.04 2.41
C ARG A 102 -4.25 -8.90 1.16
N LEU A 103 -5.07 -8.63 0.17
CA LEU A 103 -5.05 -9.27 -1.13
C LEU A 103 -4.61 -8.24 -2.17
N HIS A 104 -3.68 -8.64 -3.02
CA HIS A 104 -3.18 -7.80 -4.09
C HIS A 104 -3.46 -8.49 -5.43
N GLY A 105 -3.95 -7.72 -6.40
CA GLY A 105 -4.16 -8.14 -7.78
C GLY A 105 -3.50 -7.17 -8.73
N LEU A 106 -2.79 -7.70 -9.72
CA LEU A 106 -2.16 -6.93 -10.78
C LEU A 106 -2.60 -7.55 -12.11
N SER A 107 -3.11 -6.73 -13.04
CA SER A 107 -3.49 -7.19 -14.37
C SER A 107 -2.68 -6.46 -15.43
N MET A 108 -2.03 -7.24 -16.29
CA MET A 108 -1.12 -6.78 -17.32
C MET A 108 -1.36 -7.60 -18.57
N ARG A 109 -1.61 -6.94 -19.70
CA ARG A 109 -1.78 -7.61 -20.98
C ARG A 109 -1.05 -6.81 -22.05
N ARG A 110 -0.02 -7.44 -22.62
CA ARG A 110 0.75 -6.90 -23.73
C ARG A 110 0.56 -7.80 -24.92
N ASP A 111 0.34 -7.20 -26.06
CA ASP A 111 0.31 -7.85 -27.36
C ASP A 111 1.40 -7.17 -28.21
N GLY A 112 1.98 -7.90 -29.16
CA GLY A 112 3.04 -7.37 -30.01
C GLY A 112 2.99 -8.00 -31.38
N PHE A 113 3.47 -7.25 -32.37
CA PHE A 113 3.53 -7.70 -33.75
C PHE A 113 4.73 -7.06 -34.43
N LYS A 114 5.66 -7.88 -34.92
CA LYS A 114 6.87 -7.36 -35.58
C LYS A 114 7.38 -8.31 -36.64
N VAL A 115 7.99 -7.71 -37.67
CA VAL A 115 8.82 -8.45 -38.62
C VAL A 115 10.23 -8.52 -38.06
N LEU A 116 10.79 -9.71 -38.00
CA LEU A 116 12.12 -9.94 -37.45
C LEU A 116 13.18 -9.23 -38.28
N ASN A 117 14.06 -8.47 -37.61
CA ASN A 117 15.18 -7.78 -38.27
C ASN A 117 16.44 -8.64 -38.39
N ARG A 118 16.45 -9.83 -37.75
CA ARG A 118 17.57 -10.76 -37.71
C ARG A 118 17.08 -12.19 -37.66
N THR A 119 17.94 -13.13 -38.05
CA THR A 119 17.67 -14.56 -37.87
C THR A 119 17.72 -14.92 -36.39
N VAL A 120 16.73 -15.66 -35.94
CA VAL A 120 16.52 -16.05 -34.55
C VAL A 120 16.38 -17.55 -34.46
N VAL A 121 17.18 -18.18 -33.60
CA VAL A 121 16.98 -19.58 -33.22
C VAL A 121 16.20 -19.61 -31.91
N PHE A 122 15.02 -20.22 -31.94
CA PHE A 122 14.13 -20.39 -30.81
C PHE A 122 13.78 -21.87 -30.68
N ASP A 123 14.26 -22.50 -29.61
CA ASP A 123 14.10 -23.94 -29.39
C ASP A 123 14.56 -24.74 -30.62
N THR A 124 13.69 -25.52 -31.25
CA THR A 124 14.03 -26.35 -32.42
C THR A 124 13.84 -25.64 -33.77
N SER A 125 13.33 -24.40 -33.76
CA SER A 125 12.98 -23.65 -34.96
C SER A 125 13.94 -22.50 -35.21
N THR A 126 14.21 -22.24 -36.49
CA THR A 126 14.98 -21.08 -36.93
C THR A 126 14.06 -20.17 -37.75
N TYR A 127 13.89 -18.94 -37.26
CA TYR A 127 13.15 -17.89 -37.94
C TYR A 127 14.13 -16.96 -38.65
N ASN A 128 13.88 -16.65 -39.90
CA ASN A 128 14.77 -15.80 -40.69
C ASN A 128 14.41 -14.32 -40.56
N ALA A 129 15.39 -13.45 -40.82
CA ALA A 129 15.11 -12.03 -40.97
C ALA A 129 14.05 -11.80 -42.08
N GLY A 130 13.10 -10.92 -41.84
CA GLY A 130 11.97 -10.66 -42.73
C GLY A 130 10.75 -11.54 -42.49
N GLU A 131 10.86 -12.57 -41.64
CA GLU A 131 9.71 -13.38 -41.22
C GLU A 131 8.90 -12.66 -40.13
N ARG A 132 7.62 -13.00 -40.04
CA ARG A 132 6.66 -12.37 -39.16
C ARG A 132 6.37 -13.25 -37.96
N VAL A 133 6.40 -12.65 -36.77
CA VAL A 133 6.11 -13.29 -35.48
C VAL A 133 5.03 -12.54 -34.72
#